data_AF-A0A4Z0JBD4-F1
#
_entry.id   AF-A0A4Z0JBD4-F1
#
_cell.length_a   1.000
_cell.length_b   1.000
_cell.length_c   1.000
_cell.angle_alpha   90.00
_cell.angle_beta   90.00
_cell.angle_gamma   90.00
#
_symmetry.space_group_name_H-M   'P 1'
#
loop_
_entity.id
_entity.type
_entity.pdbx_description
1 polymer ?
#
loop_
_entity_poly.entity_id
_entity_poly.type
_entity_poly.pdbx_seq_one_letter_code
_entity_poly.pdbx_strand_id
1 'polypeptide(L)' 'MASNPISNVFDDPEKYDIDELLHGALYEKDPQKKKVYLALYNYVLGERQKKTINQKGFVR' A
#
# COMPACT_ATOMS: atom_id res chain seq x y z
N MET A 1 13.30 3.83 -19.52
CA MET A 1 12.49 2.78 -18.86
C MET A 1 11.81 3.46 -17.69
N ALA A 2 10.54 3.86 -17.83
CA ALA A 2 9.81 4.49 -16.72
C ALA A 2 9.69 3.46 -15.60
N SER A 3 10.38 3.69 -14.49
CA SER A 3 10.19 2.93 -13.27
C SER A 3 8.74 3.16 -12.84
N ASN A 4 7.86 2.22 -13.15
CA ASN A 4 6.49 2.25 -12.66
C ASN A 4 6.58 2.26 -11.12
N PRO A 5 6.16 3.33 -10.43
CA PRO A 5 6.31 3.44 -8.98
C PRO A 5 5.65 2.27 -8.25
N ILE A 6 4.63 1.67 -8.87
CA ILE A 6 3.87 0.52 -8.38
C ILE A 6 4.68 -0.80 -8.39
N SER A 7 5.71 -0.93 -9.24
CA SER A 7 6.39 -2.22 -9.46
C SER A 7 7.03 -2.79 -8.18
N ASN A 8 7.48 -1.92 -7.27
CA ASN A 8 8.21 -2.32 -6.08
C ASN A 8 7.32 -2.48 -4.82
N VAL A 9 6.01 -2.17 -4.91
CA VAL A 9 5.06 -2.31 -3.77
C VAL A 9 5.03 -3.75 -3.25
N PHE A 10 5.16 -4.72 -4.14
CA PHE A 10 5.04 -6.13 -3.81
C PHE A 10 6.33 -6.71 -3.22
N ASP A 11 7.49 -6.09 -3.50
CA ASP A 11 8.79 -6.58 -3.02
C ASP A 11 9.06 -6.15 -1.57
N ASP A 12 8.69 -4.92 -1.21
CA ASP A 12 8.87 -4.39 0.15
C ASP A 12 7.72 -3.44 0.56
N PRO A 13 6.57 -3.98 0.97
CA PRO A 13 5.41 -3.18 1.35
C PRO A 13 5.64 -2.32 2.60
N GLU A 14 6.66 -2.62 3.43
CA GLU A 14 6.97 -1.81 4.62
C GLU A 14 7.69 -0.51 4.28
N LYS A 15 8.57 -0.53 3.28
CA LYS A 15 9.32 0.66 2.86
C LYS A 15 8.55 1.57 1.91
N TYR A 16 7.45 1.08 1.35
CA TYR A 16 6.65 1.88 0.42
C TYR A 16 5.98 3.07 1.13
N ASP A 17 5.89 4.22 0.46
CA ASP A 17 5.17 5.37 1.00
C ASP A 17 3.65 5.13 0.91
N ILE A 18 3.04 4.81 2.05
CA ILE A 18 1.60 4.52 2.12
C ILE A 18 0.76 5.79 1.96
N ASP A 19 1.31 6.96 2.28
CA ASP A 19 0.62 8.23 2.15
C ASP A 19 0.50 8.63 0.68
N GLU A 20 1.50 8.28 -0.15
CA GLU A 20 1.42 8.44 -1.62
C GLU A 20 0.29 7.57 -2.21
N LEU A 21 0.14 6.33 -1.74
CA LEU A 21 -0.96 5.45 -2.18
C LEU A 21 -2.32 5.98 -1.78
N LEU A 22 -2.45 6.48 -0.53
CA LEU A 22 -3.68 7.08 -0.05
C LEU A 22 -4.02 8.35 -0.83
N HIS A 23 -3.02 9.21 -1.06
CA HIS A 23 -3.19 10.43 -1.85
C HIS A 23 -3.68 10.11 -3.27
N GLY A 24 -3.06 9.13 -3.95
CA GLY A 24 -3.55 8.66 -5.25
C GLY A 24 -4.96 8.08 -5.18
N ALA A 25 -5.28 7.33 -4.13
CA ALA A 25 -6.61 6.76 -3.93
C ALA A 25 -7.70 7.82 -3.67
N LEU A 26 -7.34 9.00 -3.16
CA LEU A 26 -8.26 10.09 -2.88
C LEU A 26 -8.41 11.06 -4.06
N TYR A 27 -7.31 11.43 -4.70
CA TYR A 27 -7.24 12.60 -5.59
C TYR A 27 -6.96 12.29 -7.07
N GLU A 28 -6.63 11.05 -7.44
CA GLU A 28 -6.46 10.70 -8.85
C GLU A 28 -7.76 10.92 -9.64
N LYS A 29 -7.62 11.55 -10.81
CA LYS A 29 -8.73 11.94 -11.68
C LYS A 29 -9.24 10.77 -12.49
N ASP A 30 -8.32 9.89 -12.94
CA ASP A 30 -8.68 8.70 -13.68
C ASP A 30 -9.30 7.65 -12.74
N PRO A 31 -10.57 7.25 -12.94
CA PRO A 31 -11.24 6.30 -12.05
C PRO A 31 -10.58 4.92 -11.98
N GLN A 32 -9.93 4.48 -13.06
CA GLN A 32 -9.23 3.19 -13.08
C GLN A 32 -7.93 3.28 -12.30
N LYS A 33 -7.15 4.34 -12.49
CA LYS A 33 -5.94 4.57 -11.70
C LYS A 33 -6.26 4.74 -10.22
N LYS A 34 -7.34 5.45 -9.89
CA LYS A 34 -7.83 5.59 -8.51
C LYS A 34 -8.12 4.24 -7.84
N LYS A 35 -8.75 3.31 -8.57
CA LYS A 35 -8.98 1.94 -8.09
C LYS A 35 -7.69 1.18 -7.86
N VAL A 36 -6.69 1.34 -8.74
CA VAL A 36 -5.37 0.73 -8.58
C VAL A 36 -4.69 1.25 -7.31
N TYR A 37 -4.65 2.58 -7.10
CA TYR A 37 -4.11 3.17 -5.88
C TYR A 37 -4.80 2.65 -4.62
N LEU A 38 -6.14 2.57 -4.62
CA LEU A 38 -6.89 2.04 -3.47
C LEU A 38 -6.57 0.56 -3.20
N ALA A 39 -6.44 -0.26 -4.25
CA ALA A 39 -6.08 -1.67 -4.10
C ALA A 39 -4.68 -1.83 -3.51
N LEU A 40 -3.70 -1.05 -3.98
CA LEU A 40 -2.33 -1.06 -3.46
C LEU A 40 -2.28 -0.55 -2.01
N TYR A 41 -3.00 0.51 -1.69
CA TYR A 41 -3.12 1.03 -0.32
C TYR A 41 -3.62 -0.06 0.63
N ASN A 42 -4.72 -0.73 0.27
CA ASN A 42 -5.30 -1.79 1.08
C ASN A 42 -4.36 -2.99 1.22
N TYR A 43 -3.63 -3.35 0.16
CA TYR A 43 -2.63 -4.42 0.21
C TYR A 43 -1.52 -4.08 1.21
N VAL A 44 -0.88 -2.92 1.08
CA VAL A 44 0.21 -2.48 1.96
C VAL A 44 -0.25 -2.37 3.41
N LEU A 45 -1.42 -1.78 3.64
CA LEU A 45 -2.03 -1.69 4.97
C LEU A 45 -2.23 -3.09 5.58
N GLY A 46 -2.77 -4.03 4.79
CA GLY A 46 -3.00 -5.40 5.22
C GLY A 46 -1.70 -6.14 5.57
N GLU A 47 -0.65 -6.03 4.76
CA GLU A 47 0.64 -6.65 5.05
C GLU A 47 1.28 -6.09 6.33
N ARG A 48 1.23 -4.77 6.52
CA ARG A 48 1.71 -4.13 7.77
C ARG A 48 0.91 -4.60 8.99
N GLN A 49 -0.42 -4.65 8.88
CA GLN A 49 -1.29 -5.14 9.95
C GLN A 49 -1.02 -6.60 10.29
N LYS A 50 -0.87 -7.49 9.29
CA LYS A 50 -0.49 -8.89 9.52
C LYS A 50 0.81 -9.00 10.31
N LYS A 51 1.82 -8.22 9.92
CA LYS A 51 3.09 -8.20 10.65
C LYS A 51 2.89 -7.76 12.10
N THR A 52 2.15 -6.68 12.34
CA THR A 52 1.84 -6.17 13.68
C THR A 52 1.10 -7.22 14.51
N ILE A 53 0.08 -7.87 13.96
CA ILE A 53 -0.73 -8.89 14.65
C ILE A 53 0.11 -10.12 15.02
N ASN A 54 1.06 -10.49 14.17
CA ASN A 54 1.96 -11.62 14.41
C ASN A 54 3.10 -11.30 15.40
N GLN A 55 3.23 -10.06 15.89
CA GLN A 55 4.22 -9.73 16.91
C GLN A 55 3.83 -10.38 18.25
N LYS A 56 4.82 -11.02 18.91
CA LYS A 56 4.63 -11.59 20.24
C LYS A 56 4.15 -10.50 21.20
N GLY A 57 2.97 -10.69 21.79
CA GLY A 57 2.37 -9.76 22.74
C GLY A 57 1.39 -8.75 22.16
N PHE A 58 1.04 -8.84 20.86
CA PHE A 58 -0.02 -8.02 20.27
C PHE A 58 -1.40 -8.28 20.88
N VAL A 59 -1.71 -9.55 21.19
CA VAL A 59 -2.86 -9.93 22.01
C VAL A 59 -2.33 -10.46 23.35
N ARG A 60 -2.76 -9.84 24.45
CA ARG A 60 -2.54 -10.29 25.83
C ARG A 60 -3.85 -10.77 26.42
#